data_AF-A0A9P7BB07-F1
#
_entry.id   AF-A0A9P7BB07-F1
#
_cell.length_a   1.000
_cell.length_b   1.000
_cell.length_c   1.000
_cell.angle_alpha   90.00
_cell.angle_beta   90.00
_cell.angle_gamma   90.00
#
_symmetry.space_group_name_H-M   'P 1'
#
loop_
_entity.id
_entity.type
_entity.pdbx_description
1 polymer ?
#
loop_
_entity_poly.entity_id
_entity_poly.type
_entity_poly.pdbx_seq_one_letter_code
_entity_poly.pdbx_strand_id
1 'polypeptide(L)'
;MSANELLENLQVILKAASTKCFVIDEKFPSKFTENDPSKIYESYVNFMREKVGDDGVTIKDEGSLELTTISQKFDEQAYKVEKHGFYGLYHDITLVCLNLIHFYSPGSRFYQMVDKFYRFATELILRECYKIGVQLTSEEDKIEKEIQEEEIKDEDQNELNEAISLDFIKISTSYKLPAVQTYHIKTKDQDLFSSIIFKSVLDRRPQELPNSHFEINNVIPQTNLFEEAPRLGFLAANTSNVPDPTLPPTEMMSHFLHPNWYALPTTKWLNYGDYNSWAPPFDESGTVMDSKMRGKIWLEKIGYNEIIGKQPTTKEGETMEETTVKDEESKPAANSDADSAKVQETNENETNDDKSTIKLENIFKWQPGNYIEKDEIESSKNGTIDKLIHDSIVKLHKLRKDRVLKKVSKPTIDESKLYFKAKRLMREVIINKQVSKLPMQHAKYMPVLQSNYNGSIPIVKSQPIRKRKYKK
;
A
#
# COMPACT_ATOMS: atom_id res chain seq x y z
N MET A 1 17.44 -1.05 -21.32
CA MET A 1 18.05 0.30 -21.41
C MET A 1 19.50 0.09 -21.78
N SER A 2 19.98 0.76 -22.81
CA SER A 2 21.39 0.67 -23.19
C SER A 2 22.27 1.53 -22.25
N ALA A 3 23.56 1.22 -22.11
CA ALA A 3 24.45 1.97 -21.23
C ALA A 3 24.63 3.45 -21.65
N ASN A 4 24.55 3.74 -22.95
CA ASN A 4 24.61 5.11 -23.47
C ASN A 4 23.33 5.90 -23.17
N GLU A 5 22.17 5.26 -23.33
CA GLU A 5 20.87 5.84 -22.95
C GLU A 5 20.81 6.15 -21.44
N LEU A 6 21.45 5.33 -20.61
CA LEU A 6 21.57 5.62 -19.17
C LEU A 6 22.39 6.90 -18.93
N LEU A 7 23.52 7.09 -19.60
CA LEU A 7 24.35 8.28 -19.45
C LEU A 7 23.61 9.56 -19.86
N GLU A 8 22.86 9.53 -20.96
CA GLU A 8 22.02 10.66 -21.39
C GLU A 8 20.94 10.98 -20.35
N ASN A 9 20.27 9.96 -19.81
CA ASN A 9 19.27 10.14 -18.75
C ASN A 9 19.91 10.69 -17.46
N LEU A 10 21.10 10.20 -17.08
CA LEU A 10 21.84 10.71 -15.92
C LEU A 10 22.21 12.18 -16.12
N GLN A 11 22.67 12.59 -17.31
CA GLN A 11 22.96 14.00 -17.61
C GLN A 11 21.73 14.89 -17.37
N VAL A 12 20.56 14.48 -17.89
CA VAL A 12 19.30 15.24 -17.72
C VAL A 12 18.89 15.31 -16.25
N ILE A 13 18.94 14.20 -15.53
CA ILE A 13 18.54 14.12 -14.12
C ILE A 13 19.48 14.95 -13.24
N LEU A 14 20.79 14.79 -13.41
CA LEU A 14 21.79 15.50 -12.61
C LEU A 14 21.70 17.01 -12.86
N LYS A 15 21.53 17.45 -14.12
CA LYS A 15 21.35 18.87 -14.48
C LYS A 15 20.07 19.46 -13.88
N ALA A 16 18.98 18.69 -13.82
CA ALA A 16 17.76 19.13 -13.16
C ALA A 16 17.93 19.21 -11.63
N ALA A 17 18.63 18.24 -11.03
CA ALA A 17 18.88 18.17 -9.60
C ALA A 17 19.86 19.25 -9.09
N SER A 18 20.81 19.69 -9.94
CA SER A 18 21.86 20.64 -9.57
C SER A 18 21.42 22.11 -9.56
N THR A 19 20.20 22.44 -10.02
CA THR A 19 19.69 23.82 -10.20
C THR A 19 19.82 24.74 -8.97
N LYS A 20 19.89 24.19 -7.76
CA LYS A 20 20.00 24.96 -6.51
C LYS A 20 21.41 24.96 -5.90
N CYS A 21 22.28 24.02 -6.28
CA CYS A 21 23.62 23.85 -5.70
C CYS A 21 24.75 24.13 -6.70
N PHE A 22 24.44 24.23 -8.00
CA PHE A 22 25.36 24.52 -9.11
C PHE A 22 26.57 23.57 -9.23
N VAL A 23 26.52 22.39 -8.59
CA VAL A 23 27.62 21.41 -8.53
C VAL A 23 28.15 21.02 -9.92
N ILE A 24 27.31 20.98 -10.96
CA ILE A 24 27.72 20.56 -12.31
C ILE A 24 28.48 21.67 -13.05
N ASP A 25 28.18 22.92 -12.72
CA ASP A 25 28.72 24.11 -13.39
C ASP A 25 29.99 24.61 -12.70
N GLU A 26 30.36 24.02 -11.55
CA GLU A 26 31.56 24.36 -10.80
C GLU A 26 32.82 23.83 -11.50
N LYS A 27 33.88 24.64 -11.43
CA LYS A 27 35.15 24.38 -12.12
C LYS A 27 36.05 23.49 -11.29
N PHE A 28 36.62 22.46 -11.90
CA PHE A 28 37.61 21.60 -11.27
C PHE A 28 38.74 21.23 -12.26
N PRO A 29 39.91 20.78 -11.77
CA PRO A 29 41.03 20.42 -12.64
C PRO A 29 40.71 19.20 -13.52
N SER A 30 40.86 19.32 -14.84
CA SER A 30 40.52 18.26 -15.82
C SER A 30 41.45 17.04 -15.73
N LYS A 31 42.71 17.26 -15.34
CA LYS A 31 43.80 16.27 -15.35
C LYS A 31 43.87 15.39 -14.09
N PHE A 32 43.06 15.65 -13.07
CA PHE A 32 43.11 14.89 -11.83
C PHE A 32 42.27 13.61 -11.95
N THR A 33 42.90 12.46 -11.75
CA THR A 33 42.26 11.14 -11.76
C THR A 33 42.83 10.28 -10.65
N GLU A 34 41.95 9.65 -9.87
CA GLU A 34 42.32 8.70 -8.83
C GLU A 34 41.58 7.38 -9.06
N ASN A 35 42.25 6.24 -8.84
CA ASN A 35 41.64 4.92 -9.04
C ASN A 35 40.92 4.42 -7.77
N ASP A 36 41.42 4.77 -6.58
CA ASP A 36 40.81 4.39 -5.30
C ASP A 36 39.87 5.50 -4.81
N PRO A 37 38.54 5.28 -4.71
CA PRO A 37 37.60 6.32 -4.32
C PRO A 37 37.77 6.82 -2.88
N SER A 38 38.32 5.99 -1.99
CA SER A 38 38.57 6.35 -0.58
C SER A 38 39.70 7.37 -0.40
N LYS A 39 40.64 7.43 -1.36
CA LYS A 39 41.84 8.28 -1.30
C LYS A 39 41.72 9.59 -2.07
N ILE A 40 40.60 9.83 -2.77
CA ILE A 40 40.37 11.03 -3.60
C ILE A 40 40.75 12.33 -2.87
N TYR A 41 40.36 12.47 -1.59
CA TYR A 41 40.68 13.68 -0.83
C TYR A 41 42.18 13.85 -0.58
N GLU A 42 42.86 12.78 -0.14
CA GLU A 42 44.28 12.82 0.18
C GLU A 42 45.13 13.06 -1.08
N SER A 43 44.81 12.39 -2.18
CA SER A 43 45.50 12.59 -3.45
C SER A 43 45.23 13.97 -4.05
N TYR A 44 44.01 14.51 -3.90
CA TYR A 44 43.73 15.89 -4.32
C TYR A 44 44.49 16.92 -3.49
N VAL A 45 44.59 16.74 -2.17
CA VAL A 45 45.41 17.60 -1.30
C VAL A 45 46.87 17.54 -1.70
N ASN A 46 47.41 16.36 -2.02
CA ASN A 46 48.79 16.20 -2.50
C ASN A 46 48.99 16.90 -3.86
N PHE A 47 48.05 16.72 -4.80
CA PHE A 47 48.04 17.40 -6.10
C PHE A 47 48.05 18.92 -5.94
N MET A 48 47.25 19.46 -5.02
CA MET A 48 47.23 20.90 -4.75
C MET A 48 48.54 21.37 -4.10
N ARG A 49 49.14 20.60 -3.17
CA ARG A 49 50.45 20.95 -2.57
C ARG A 49 51.57 21.04 -3.59
N GLU A 50 51.57 20.16 -4.60
CA GLU A 50 52.57 20.20 -5.68
C GLU A 50 52.44 21.45 -6.58
N LYS A 51 51.25 22.05 -6.65
CA LYS A 51 50.93 23.17 -7.54
C LYS A 51 50.86 24.54 -6.85
N VAL A 52 50.81 24.58 -5.52
CA VAL A 52 50.78 25.81 -4.72
C VAL A 52 52.22 26.31 -4.43
N GLY A 53 52.39 27.63 -4.41
CA GLY A 53 53.64 28.30 -4.01
C GLY A 53 53.95 28.17 -2.51
N ASP A 54 55.18 28.51 -2.09
CA ASP A 54 55.59 28.49 -0.66
C ASP A 54 54.71 29.39 0.23
N ASP A 55 53.96 30.34 -0.35
CA ASP A 55 53.11 31.30 0.36
C ASP A 55 51.66 30.82 0.57
N GLY A 56 51.28 29.60 0.13
CA GLY A 56 49.97 28.99 0.42
C GLY A 56 48.74 29.64 -0.23
N VAL A 57 48.90 30.76 -0.96
CA VAL A 57 47.80 31.54 -1.56
C VAL A 57 47.98 31.72 -3.08
N THR A 58 49.21 31.71 -3.58
CA THR A 58 49.52 31.85 -5.01
C THR A 58 49.70 30.48 -5.68
N ILE A 59 48.87 30.20 -6.68
CA ILE A 59 49.07 29.06 -7.59
C ILE A 59 50.24 29.44 -8.51
N LYS A 60 51.29 28.61 -8.55
CA LYS A 60 52.55 28.96 -9.26
C LYS A 60 52.36 29.24 -10.76
N ASP A 61 51.29 28.70 -11.37
CA ASP A 61 50.93 28.92 -12.78
C ASP A 61 49.40 28.82 -12.98
N GLU A 62 48.65 29.94 -12.94
CA GLU A 62 47.19 29.96 -13.22
C GLU A 62 46.83 29.44 -14.63
N GLY A 63 47.78 29.51 -15.58
CA GLY A 63 47.63 28.96 -16.94
C GLY A 63 47.91 27.46 -17.07
N SER A 64 48.37 26.78 -16.01
CA SER A 64 48.72 25.35 -16.05
C SER A 64 47.57 24.41 -15.64
N LEU A 65 46.56 24.94 -14.94
CA LEU A 65 45.38 24.21 -14.52
C LEU A 65 44.30 24.36 -15.59
N GLU A 66 44.20 23.37 -16.48
CA GLU A 66 43.04 23.24 -17.36
C GLU A 66 41.81 22.96 -16.48
N LEU A 67 41.00 23.99 -16.28
CA LEU A 67 39.74 23.89 -15.54
C LEU A 67 38.62 23.50 -16.48
N THR A 68 37.88 22.45 -16.13
CA THR A 68 36.67 22.04 -16.83
C THR A 68 35.51 21.91 -15.85
N THR A 69 34.30 21.81 -16.40
CA THR A 69 33.06 21.57 -15.65
C THR A 69 32.50 20.20 -16.00
N ILE A 70 31.65 19.65 -15.14
CA ILE A 70 31.03 18.34 -15.40
C ILE A 70 30.12 18.45 -16.63
N SER A 71 29.43 19.59 -16.80
CA SER A 71 28.63 19.87 -18.01
C SER A 71 29.45 19.83 -19.29
N GLN A 72 30.62 20.46 -19.31
CA GLN A 72 31.50 20.46 -20.47
C GLN A 72 32.00 19.05 -20.80
N LYS A 73 32.36 18.25 -19.78
CA LYS A 73 32.76 16.84 -19.97
C LYS A 73 31.63 15.97 -20.54
N PHE A 74 30.37 16.26 -20.19
CA PHE A 74 29.22 15.61 -20.82
C PHE A 74 29.07 16.03 -22.30
N ASP A 75 29.17 17.32 -22.60
CA ASP A 75 29.04 17.84 -23.96
C ASP A 75 30.17 17.33 -24.88
N GLU A 76 31.37 17.13 -24.34
CA GLU A 76 32.54 16.56 -25.03
C GLU A 76 32.49 15.02 -25.15
N GLN A 77 31.48 14.36 -24.58
CA GLN A 77 31.38 12.89 -24.49
C GLN A 77 32.62 12.23 -23.87
N ALA A 78 33.19 12.85 -22.83
CA ALA A 78 34.35 12.33 -22.13
C ALA A 78 34.03 11.02 -21.37
N TYR A 79 32.78 10.86 -20.91
CA TYR A 79 32.31 9.67 -20.20
C TYR A 79 31.88 8.58 -21.18
N LYS A 80 32.80 7.70 -21.58
CA LYS A 80 32.50 6.52 -22.42
C LYS A 80 32.42 5.24 -21.60
N VAL A 81 31.46 4.37 -21.91
CA VAL A 81 31.21 3.10 -21.22
C VAL A 81 32.46 2.20 -21.22
N GLU A 82 33.17 2.14 -22.34
CA GLU A 82 34.38 1.33 -22.53
C GLU A 82 35.60 1.79 -21.68
N LYS A 83 35.58 3.03 -21.17
CA LYS A 83 36.71 3.64 -20.44
C LYS A 83 36.37 3.95 -18.99
N HIS A 84 35.67 3.04 -18.30
CA HIS A 84 35.19 3.27 -16.92
C HIS A 84 34.45 4.62 -16.77
N GLY A 85 33.67 5.03 -17.78
CA GLY A 85 33.03 6.35 -17.82
C GLY A 85 32.10 6.63 -16.62
N PHE A 86 31.45 5.60 -16.09
CA PHE A 86 30.63 5.71 -14.87
C PHE A 86 31.45 6.00 -13.62
N TYR A 87 32.64 5.40 -13.50
CA TYR A 87 33.57 5.71 -12.42
C TYR A 87 34.14 7.12 -12.58
N GLY A 88 34.50 7.53 -13.80
CA GLY A 88 34.93 8.90 -14.08
C GLY A 88 33.88 9.95 -13.66
N LEU A 89 32.60 9.67 -13.95
CA LEU A 89 31.50 10.53 -13.50
C LEU A 89 31.35 10.54 -11.96
N TYR A 90 31.39 9.37 -11.32
CA TYR A 90 31.33 9.24 -9.86
C TYR A 90 32.49 9.98 -9.17
N HIS A 91 33.70 9.84 -9.71
CA HIS A 91 34.91 10.50 -9.25
C HIS A 91 34.77 12.02 -9.34
N ASP A 92 34.39 12.55 -10.51
CA ASP A 92 34.24 13.99 -10.73
C ASP A 92 33.17 14.59 -9.80
N ILE A 93 32.03 13.91 -9.63
CA ILE A 93 30.97 14.34 -8.69
C ILE A 93 31.50 14.35 -7.25
N THR A 94 32.22 13.32 -6.83
CA THR A 94 32.78 13.20 -5.48
C THR A 94 33.80 14.31 -5.23
N LEU A 95 34.67 14.59 -6.19
CA LEU A 95 35.68 15.63 -6.12
C LEU A 95 35.07 17.03 -6.00
N VAL A 96 34.10 17.36 -6.85
CA VAL A 96 33.45 18.67 -6.79
C VAL A 96 32.66 18.82 -5.49
N CYS A 97 31.95 17.78 -5.04
CA CYS A 97 31.25 17.82 -3.76
C CYS A 97 32.21 18.00 -2.58
N LEU A 98 33.37 17.32 -2.58
CA LEU A 98 34.43 17.52 -1.58
C LEU A 98 34.88 18.98 -1.55
N ASN A 99 35.22 19.56 -2.71
CA ASN A 99 35.68 20.94 -2.81
C ASN A 99 34.64 21.93 -2.27
N LEU A 100 33.37 21.75 -2.63
CA LEU A 100 32.29 22.63 -2.18
C LEU A 100 32.00 22.46 -0.68
N ILE A 101 32.04 21.24 -0.15
CA ILE A 101 31.88 20.98 1.29
C ILE A 101 33.01 21.64 2.09
N HIS A 102 34.25 21.57 1.59
CA HIS A 102 35.40 22.24 2.20
C HIS A 102 35.44 23.75 1.93
N PHE A 103 34.72 24.27 0.94
CA PHE A 103 34.58 25.70 0.69
C PHE A 103 33.54 26.36 1.60
N TYR A 104 32.36 25.73 1.74
CA TYR A 104 31.28 26.28 2.57
C TYR A 104 31.52 26.07 4.08
N SER A 105 30.90 26.91 4.90
CA SER A 105 30.92 26.74 6.35
C SER A 105 30.02 25.57 6.77
N PRO A 106 30.40 24.79 7.81
CA PRO A 106 29.58 23.68 8.29
C PRO A 106 28.20 24.18 8.73
N GLY A 107 27.15 23.46 8.36
CA GLY A 107 25.77 23.81 8.70
C GLY A 107 25.13 24.90 7.84
N SER A 108 25.86 25.52 6.90
CA SER A 108 25.24 26.44 5.93
C SER A 108 24.24 25.71 5.03
N ARG A 109 23.27 26.45 4.47
CA ARG A 109 22.28 25.88 3.54
C ARG A 109 22.95 25.26 2.32
N PHE A 110 23.97 25.91 1.77
CA PHE A 110 24.70 25.41 0.61
C PHE A 110 25.47 24.11 0.93
N TYR A 111 26.12 24.04 2.09
CA TYR A 111 26.76 22.80 2.58
C TYR A 111 25.77 21.62 2.62
N GLN A 112 24.59 21.82 3.23
CA GLN A 112 23.57 20.76 3.30
C GLN A 112 22.98 20.40 1.94
N MET A 113 22.86 21.36 1.03
CA MET A 113 22.36 21.11 -0.33
C MET A 113 23.37 20.30 -1.15
N VAL A 114 24.67 20.59 -1.01
CA VAL A 114 25.74 19.80 -1.64
C VAL A 114 25.78 18.38 -1.07
N ASP A 115 25.68 18.21 0.26
CA ASP A 115 25.62 16.88 0.88
C ASP A 115 24.41 16.06 0.41
N LYS A 116 23.23 16.69 0.31
CA LYS A 116 22.01 16.05 -0.23
C LYS A 116 22.16 15.66 -1.70
N PHE A 117 22.76 16.55 -2.51
CA PHE A 117 23.02 16.27 -3.92
C PHE A 117 24.00 15.10 -4.07
N TYR A 118 25.07 15.09 -3.28
CA TYR A 118 26.05 14.00 -3.27
C TYR A 118 25.38 12.66 -2.96
N ARG A 119 24.65 12.55 -1.84
CA ARG A 119 23.94 11.31 -1.46
C ARG A 119 22.99 10.82 -2.56
N PHE A 120 22.22 11.73 -3.14
CA PHE A 120 21.30 11.43 -4.23
C PHE A 120 22.04 10.93 -5.48
N ALA A 121 23.09 11.64 -5.90
CA ALA A 121 23.83 11.31 -7.11
C ALA A 121 24.57 9.97 -6.97
N THR A 122 25.21 9.72 -5.83
CA THR A 122 25.92 8.45 -5.58
C THR A 122 24.96 7.27 -5.49
N GLU A 123 23.82 7.42 -4.81
CA GLU A 123 22.79 6.36 -4.74
C GLU A 123 22.22 6.06 -6.12
N LEU A 124 21.93 7.10 -6.91
CA LEU A 124 21.40 6.95 -8.27
C LEU A 124 22.39 6.21 -9.17
N ILE A 125 23.66 6.63 -9.19
CA ILE A 125 24.69 5.99 -10.02
C ILE A 125 24.88 4.53 -9.59
N LEU A 126 25.04 4.25 -8.29
CA LEU A 126 25.21 2.88 -7.79
C LEU A 126 24.04 1.98 -8.17
N ARG A 127 22.80 2.45 -7.98
CA ARG A 127 21.59 1.68 -8.28
C ARG A 127 21.43 1.39 -9.77
N GLU A 128 21.65 2.38 -10.63
CA GLU A 128 21.48 2.17 -12.07
C GLU A 128 22.64 1.37 -12.69
N CYS A 129 23.88 1.54 -12.21
CA CYS A 129 25.00 0.69 -12.60
C CYS A 129 24.77 -0.78 -12.19
N TYR A 130 24.27 -1.03 -10.98
CA TYR A 130 23.94 -2.38 -10.52
C TYR A 130 22.88 -3.06 -11.40
N LYS A 131 21.85 -2.34 -11.86
CA LYS A 131 20.82 -2.89 -12.77
C LYS A 131 21.37 -3.33 -14.13
N ILE A 132 22.43 -2.68 -14.61
CA ILE A 132 23.11 -3.04 -15.86
C ILE A 132 24.17 -4.14 -15.61
N GLY A 133 24.51 -4.42 -14.35
CA GLY A 133 25.57 -5.36 -13.97
C GLY A 133 26.98 -4.75 -14.05
N VAL A 134 27.09 -3.41 -14.03
CA VAL A 134 28.37 -2.70 -13.97
C VAL A 134 28.67 -2.37 -12.52
N GLN A 135 29.85 -2.72 -12.04
CA GLN A 135 30.35 -2.32 -10.73
C GLN A 135 31.32 -1.13 -10.88
N LEU A 136 31.26 -0.17 -9.95
CA LEU A 136 32.10 1.03 -9.99
C LEU A 136 33.51 0.81 -9.45
N THR A 137 33.68 -0.17 -8.56
CA THR A 137 34.94 -0.50 -7.88
C THR A 137 35.35 -1.91 -8.26
N SER A 138 36.59 -2.12 -8.67
CA SER A 138 37.19 -3.45 -8.91
C SER A 138 37.52 -4.19 -7.60
N GLU A 139 36.75 -3.95 -6.54
CA GLU A 139 37.04 -4.41 -5.17
C GLU A 139 36.44 -5.79 -4.84
N GLU A 140 35.96 -6.57 -5.82
CA GLU A 140 35.54 -7.97 -5.59
C GLU A 140 36.66 -8.74 -4.86
N ASP A 141 37.92 -8.56 -5.27
CA ASP A 141 39.09 -9.20 -4.64
C ASP A 141 39.45 -8.71 -3.23
N LYS A 142 38.94 -7.55 -2.79
CA LYS A 142 39.17 -7.01 -1.43
C LYS A 142 37.98 -7.26 -0.51
N ILE A 143 36.77 -7.15 -1.03
CA ILE A 143 35.53 -7.42 -0.30
C ILE A 143 35.38 -8.92 -0.04
N GLU A 144 35.72 -9.79 -0.99
CA GLU A 144 35.77 -11.23 -0.72
C GLU A 144 36.82 -11.59 0.34
N LYS A 145 37.96 -10.89 0.36
CA LYS A 145 38.99 -11.08 1.39
C LYS A 145 38.58 -10.53 2.76
N GLU A 146 37.94 -9.37 2.81
CA GLU A 146 37.38 -8.81 4.06
C GLU A 146 36.24 -9.69 4.59
N ILE A 147 35.34 -10.18 3.74
CA ILE A 147 34.27 -11.10 4.12
C ILE A 147 34.85 -12.42 4.59
N GLN A 148 35.85 -12.99 3.90
CA GLN A 148 36.52 -14.21 4.37
C GLN A 148 37.25 -13.97 5.70
N GLU A 149 37.92 -12.84 5.90
CA GLU A 149 38.61 -12.51 7.15
C GLU A 149 37.65 -12.19 8.32
N GLU A 150 36.47 -11.64 8.05
CA GLU A 150 35.40 -11.40 9.03
C GLU A 150 34.62 -12.70 9.34
N GLU A 151 34.29 -13.51 8.34
CA GLU A 151 33.65 -14.83 8.52
C GLU A 151 34.53 -15.77 9.36
N ILE A 152 35.85 -15.79 9.13
CA ILE A 152 36.81 -16.58 9.92
C ILE A 152 36.92 -16.05 11.37
N LYS A 153 36.66 -14.76 11.62
CA LYS A 153 36.69 -14.18 12.98
C LYS A 153 35.35 -14.30 13.72
N ASP A 154 34.24 -14.30 13.00
CA ASP A 154 32.88 -14.34 13.56
C ASP A 154 32.38 -15.76 13.83
N GLU A 155 32.92 -16.78 13.15
CA GLU A 155 32.63 -18.19 13.45
C GLU A 155 33.23 -18.65 14.80
N ASP A 156 34.31 -17.99 15.27
CA ASP A 156 35.12 -18.50 16.38
C ASP A 156 34.87 -17.86 17.76
N GLN A 157 34.04 -16.80 17.91
CA GLN A 157 34.04 -16.00 19.16
C GLN A 157 32.74 -15.89 19.97
N ASN A 158 31.60 -16.43 19.55
CA ASN A 158 30.35 -16.23 20.28
C ASN A 158 29.51 -17.51 20.47
N GLU A 159 29.26 -17.91 21.72
CA GLU A 159 28.44 -19.07 22.09
C GLU A 159 27.03 -19.01 21.45
N LEU A 160 26.48 -17.80 21.29
CA LEU A 160 25.20 -17.61 20.61
C LEU A 160 25.27 -17.94 19.11
N ASN A 161 26.35 -17.52 18.44
CA ASN A 161 26.51 -17.78 17.01
C ASN A 161 26.68 -19.27 16.74
N GLU A 162 27.37 -19.99 17.62
CA GLU A 162 27.56 -21.44 17.59
C GLU A 162 26.21 -22.16 17.72
N ALA A 163 25.42 -21.80 18.74
CA ALA A 163 24.08 -22.35 18.93
C ALA A 163 23.17 -22.11 17.72
N ILE A 164 23.19 -20.90 17.14
CA ILE A 164 22.39 -20.58 15.95
C ILE A 164 22.86 -21.37 14.73
N SER A 165 24.17 -21.57 14.52
CA SER A 165 24.66 -22.39 13.40
C SER A 165 24.31 -23.87 13.52
N LEU A 166 24.21 -24.39 14.75
CA LEU A 166 23.78 -25.77 14.97
C LEU A 166 22.29 -25.95 14.66
N ASP A 167 21.47 -24.99 15.09
CA ASP A 167 20.01 -25.09 14.97
C ASP A 167 19.46 -24.60 13.62
N PHE A 168 20.13 -23.64 12.96
CA PHE A 168 19.61 -22.93 11.79
C PHE A 168 20.62 -22.78 10.66
N ILE A 169 20.12 -22.85 9.43
CA ILE A 169 20.84 -22.45 8.22
C ILE A 169 20.75 -20.93 8.09
N LYS A 170 21.90 -20.25 8.14
CA LYS A 170 21.99 -18.79 8.04
C LYS A 170 21.90 -18.36 6.56
N ILE A 171 20.88 -17.56 6.23
CA ILE A 171 20.81 -16.83 4.95
C ILE A 171 21.08 -15.36 5.30
N SER A 172 22.29 -14.89 5.00
CA SER A 172 22.78 -13.58 5.40
C SER A 172 22.68 -12.53 4.30
N THR A 173 22.57 -11.28 4.71
CA THR A 173 22.70 -10.10 3.84
C THR A 173 23.52 -9.06 4.59
N SER A 174 24.65 -8.64 4.03
CA SER A 174 25.53 -7.64 4.63
C SER A 174 25.47 -6.32 3.84
N TYR A 175 25.52 -5.20 4.57
CA TYR A 175 25.61 -3.86 4.00
C TYR A 175 26.30 -2.92 4.99
N LYS A 176 27.06 -1.94 4.48
CA LYS A 176 27.79 -0.95 5.31
C LYS A 176 27.03 0.38 5.32
N LEU A 177 26.71 0.90 6.51
CA LEU A 177 26.13 2.23 6.70
C LEU A 177 27.04 3.11 7.57
N PRO A 178 27.20 4.41 7.25
CA PRO A 178 27.95 5.32 8.11
C PRO A 178 27.17 5.59 9.41
N ALA A 179 27.89 5.55 10.54
CA ALA A 179 27.34 5.97 11.83
C ALA A 179 27.20 7.50 11.89
N VAL A 180 26.24 7.96 12.68
CA VAL A 180 25.94 9.38 12.85
C VAL A 180 26.32 9.82 14.25
N GLN A 181 26.77 11.06 14.42
CA GLN A 181 27.25 11.58 15.70
C GLN A 181 26.25 12.54 16.36
N THR A 182 26.22 12.52 17.69
CA THR A 182 25.46 13.44 18.55
C THR A 182 26.36 13.92 19.69
N TYR A 183 26.01 15.06 20.30
CA TYR A 183 26.63 15.51 21.54
C TYR A 183 25.88 14.95 22.74
N HIS A 184 26.63 14.54 23.75
CA HIS A 184 26.15 14.07 25.03
C HIS A 184 26.66 15.01 26.13
N ILE A 185 25.77 15.37 27.05
CA ILE A 185 26.14 16.11 28.26
C ILE A 185 25.52 15.46 29.49
N LYS A 186 26.31 15.38 30.55
CA LYS A 186 25.85 14.92 31.85
C LYS A 186 25.55 16.12 32.74
N THR A 187 24.27 16.29 33.10
CA THR A 187 23.85 17.28 34.10
C THR A 187 23.77 16.64 35.48
N LYS A 188 23.40 17.42 36.51
CA LYS A 188 23.27 16.91 37.88
C LYS A 188 22.23 15.79 38.00
N ASP A 189 21.12 15.92 37.30
CA ASP A 189 19.96 15.05 37.48
C ASP A 189 19.74 14.09 36.30
N GLN A 190 20.17 14.45 35.08
CA GLN A 190 19.90 13.70 33.86
C GLN A 190 21.03 13.78 32.82
N ASP A 191 21.16 12.73 32.03
CA ASP A 191 21.97 12.71 30.82
C ASP A 191 21.14 13.24 29.65
N LEU A 192 21.68 14.22 28.92
CA LEU A 192 21.00 14.89 27.81
C LEU A 192 21.76 14.63 26.51
N PHE A 193 20.98 14.43 25.44
CA PHE A 193 21.49 14.22 24.09
C PHE A 193 21.07 15.37 23.19
N SER A 194 21.97 15.80 22.31
CA SER A 194 21.65 16.75 21.26
C SER A 194 20.97 16.08 20.07
N SER A 195 20.48 16.90 19.14
CA SER A 195 20.14 16.43 17.80
C SER A 195 21.38 15.86 17.08
N ILE A 196 21.13 15.10 16.02
CA ILE A 196 22.13 14.64 15.06
C ILE A 196 22.95 15.83 14.53
N ILE A 197 24.27 15.66 14.52
CA ILE A 197 25.20 16.61 13.89
C ILE A 197 25.12 16.43 12.38
N PHE A 198 24.73 17.49 11.66
CA PHE A 198 24.66 17.50 10.19
C PHE A 198 26.03 17.67 9.53
N LYS A 199 27.02 16.88 9.95
CA LYS A 199 28.33 16.79 9.30
C LYS A 199 28.23 15.79 8.15
N SER A 200 28.71 16.17 6.97
CA SER A 200 28.78 15.28 5.81
C SER A 200 29.84 14.20 6.02
N VAL A 201 29.64 13.03 5.42
CA VAL A 201 30.63 11.94 5.37
C VAL A 201 31.91 12.38 4.64
N LEU A 202 31.79 13.33 3.71
CA LEU A 202 32.91 13.88 2.96
C LEU A 202 33.72 14.91 3.75
N ASP A 203 33.22 15.40 4.88
CA ASP A 203 33.89 16.45 5.64
C ASP A 203 35.03 15.89 6.49
N ARG A 204 36.26 16.09 6.03
CA ARG A 204 37.49 15.63 6.69
C ARG A 204 38.01 16.59 7.76
N ARG A 205 37.34 17.70 8.05
CA ARG A 205 37.78 18.62 9.10
C ARG A 205 37.73 17.94 10.48
N PRO A 206 38.71 18.21 11.37
CA PRO A 206 38.64 17.73 12.75
C PRO A 206 37.36 18.26 13.41
N GLN A 207 36.78 17.47 14.30
CA GLN A 207 35.56 17.89 14.98
C GLN A 207 35.90 18.95 16.02
N GLU A 208 35.42 20.17 15.82
CA GLU A 208 35.51 21.23 16.82
C GLU A 208 34.39 21.06 17.86
N LEU A 209 34.77 20.90 19.12
CA LEU A 209 33.82 20.84 20.22
C LEU A 209 33.41 22.25 20.63
N PRO A 210 32.10 22.59 20.63
CA PRO A 210 31.64 23.91 21.09
C PRO A 210 31.98 24.18 22.56
N ASN A 211 32.07 23.13 23.37
CA ASN A 211 32.41 23.19 24.78
C ASN A 211 33.19 21.93 25.16
N SER A 212 34.17 22.06 26.06
CA SER A 212 34.98 20.95 26.59
C SER A 212 34.17 19.91 27.37
N HIS A 213 32.99 20.27 27.87
CA HIS A 213 32.10 19.35 28.59
C HIS A 213 31.22 18.48 27.68
N PHE A 214 31.33 18.62 26.36
CA PHE A 214 30.53 17.84 25.41
C PHE A 214 31.29 16.57 25.04
N GLU A 215 30.62 15.44 25.20
CA GLU A 215 31.11 14.14 24.73
C GLU A 215 30.47 13.83 23.37
N ILE A 216 31.20 13.13 22.51
CA ILE A 216 30.69 12.67 21.21
C ILE A 216 30.13 11.26 21.39
N ASN A 217 28.86 11.08 21.03
CA ASN A 217 28.22 9.78 21.02
C ASN A 217 27.90 9.34 19.58
N ASN A 218 28.19 8.09 19.26
CA ASN A 218 27.89 7.47 17.97
C ASN A 218 26.53 6.78 18.01
N VAL A 219 25.61 7.24 17.17
CA VAL A 219 24.27 6.67 17.01
C VAL A 219 24.31 5.60 15.92
N ILE A 220 23.98 4.37 16.32
CA ILE A 220 23.90 3.21 15.43
C ILE A 220 22.50 3.20 14.77
N PRO A 221 22.40 3.02 13.45
CA PRO A 221 21.11 2.93 12.77
C PRO A 221 20.33 1.68 13.19
N GLN A 222 19.00 1.77 13.21
CA GLN A 222 18.14 0.61 13.47
C GLN A 222 18.23 -0.39 12.32
N THR A 223 18.47 -1.66 12.64
CA THR A 223 18.70 -2.74 11.66
C THR A 223 17.44 -3.54 11.31
N ASN A 224 16.35 -3.37 12.06
CA ASN A 224 15.11 -4.10 11.83
C ASN A 224 14.42 -3.63 10.53
N LEU A 225 14.46 -4.48 9.49
CA LEU A 225 13.85 -4.20 8.18
C LEU A 225 12.31 -4.18 8.24
N PHE A 226 11.70 -5.04 9.06
CA PHE A 226 10.26 -5.23 9.12
C PHE A 226 9.76 -5.27 10.57
N GLU A 227 9.64 -4.10 11.20
CA GLU A 227 8.94 -3.99 12.48
C GLU A 227 7.42 -3.99 12.22
N GLU A 228 6.69 -4.88 12.91
CA GLU A 228 5.25 -5.00 12.73
C GLU A 228 4.53 -3.73 13.18
N ALA A 229 3.92 -3.02 12.23
CA ALA A 229 3.12 -1.83 12.52
C ALA A 229 1.71 -2.21 13.01
N PRO A 230 1.12 -1.43 13.93
CA PRO A 230 -0.26 -1.65 14.37
C PRO A 230 -1.23 -1.45 13.20
N ARG A 231 -2.39 -2.14 13.27
CA ARG A 231 -3.45 -1.99 12.27
C ARG A 231 -4.11 -0.60 12.39
N LEU A 232 -4.72 -0.13 11.30
CA LEU A 232 -5.38 1.19 11.26
C LEU A 232 -6.43 1.39 12.37
N GLY A 233 -7.14 0.34 12.76
CA GLY A 233 -8.14 0.39 13.84
C GLY A 233 -7.56 0.73 15.22
N PHE A 234 -6.26 0.50 15.43
CA PHE A 234 -5.58 0.92 16.67
C PHE A 234 -5.26 2.43 16.65
N LEU A 235 -4.83 2.96 15.50
CA LEU A 235 -4.48 4.37 15.34
C LEU A 235 -5.72 5.28 15.35
N ALA A 236 -6.81 4.82 14.72
CA ALA A 236 -8.06 5.56 14.57
C ALA A 236 -9.21 4.91 15.35
N ALA A 237 -8.94 4.53 16.60
CA ALA A 237 -9.98 4.00 17.47
C ALA A 237 -11.02 5.09 17.77
N ASN A 238 -12.30 4.71 17.80
CA ASN A 238 -13.38 5.64 18.16
C ASN A 238 -13.26 6.01 19.65
N THR A 239 -12.96 7.27 19.94
CA THR A 239 -12.87 7.85 21.29
C THR A 239 -14.13 8.62 21.68
N SER A 240 -15.15 8.61 20.83
CA SER A 240 -16.42 9.30 21.05
C SER A 240 -17.49 8.35 21.60
N ASN A 241 -18.56 8.93 22.15
CA ASN A 241 -19.74 8.18 22.61
C ASN A 241 -20.68 7.76 21.46
N VAL A 242 -20.26 7.94 20.19
CA VAL A 242 -21.04 7.48 19.05
C VAL A 242 -21.05 5.94 19.06
N PRO A 243 -22.23 5.29 19.10
CA PRO A 243 -22.31 3.84 19.10
C PRO A 243 -21.81 3.27 17.77
N ASP A 244 -21.48 1.98 17.78
CA ASP A 244 -21.15 1.25 16.56
C ASP A 244 -22.36 1.31 15.58
N PRO A 245 -22.16 1.69 14.30
CA PRO A 245 -23.22 1.73 13.29
C PRO A 245 -23.97 0.41 13.08
N THR A 246 -23.44 -0.71 13.56
CA THR A 246 -24.08 -2.03 13.49
C THR A 246 -25.12 -2.27 14.59
N LEU A 247 -25.21 -1.39 15.61
CA LEU A 247 -26.18 -1.50 16.68
C LEU A 247 -27.55 -0.93 16.26
N PRO A 248 -28.68 -1.60 16.56
CA PRO A 248 -30.01 -1.03 16.37
C PRO A 248 -30.29 0.07 17.41
N PRO A 249 -31.09 1.11 17.08
CA PRO A 249 -31.82 1.32 15.83
C PRO A 249 -30.96 1.91 14.71
N THR A 250 -31.05 1.35 13.51
CA THR A 250 -30.39 1.87 12.29
C THR A 250 -31.34 2.70 11.41
N GLU A 251 -32.61 2.78 11.79
CA GLU A 251 -33.65 3.50 11.07
C GLU A 251 -33.70 4.98 11.48
N MET A 252 -33.75 5.88 10.51
CA MET A 252 -33.83 7.32 10.77
C MET A 252 -35.25 7.84 10.96
N MET A 253 -36.24 7.28 10.26
CA MET A 253 -37.62 7.81 10.19
C MET A 253 -38.68 6.85 10.75
N SER A 254 -38.39 6.20 11.89
CA SER A 254 -39.34 5.24 12.50
C SER A 254 -40.62 5.91 13.01
N HIS A 255 -40.54 7.18 13.44
CA HIS A 255 -41.66 7.94 14.02
C HIS A 255 -41.94 9.26 13.28
N PHE A 256 -41.53 9.36 12.02
CA PHE A 256 -41.75 10.58 11.24
C PHE A 256 -43.23 10.67 10.82
N LEU A 257 -43.91 11.73 11.25
CA LEU A 257 -45.25 12.10 10.78
C LEU A 257 -45.17 13.32 9.87
N HIS A 258 -45.44 13.11 8.59
CA HIS A 258 -45.55 14.22 7.65
C HIS A 258 -46.84 15.02 7.94
N PRO A 259 -46.82 16.37 7.86
CA PRO A 259 -47.99 17.17 8.18
C PRO A 259 -49.28 16.82 7.41
N ASN A 260 -49.16 16.29 6.19
CA ASN A 260 -50.28 15.80 5.40
C ASN A 260 -51.03 14.61 6.02
N TRP A 261 -50.45 13.95 7.02
CA TRP A 261 -51.07 12.84 7.74
C TRP A 261 -51.69 13.27 9.07
N TYR A 262 -51.60 14.55 9.46
CA TYR A 262 -52.34 15.03 10.62
C TYR A 262 -53.84 14.90 10.37
N ALA A 263 -54.53 14.38 11.39
CA ALA A 263 -55.98 14.35 11.40
C ALA A 263 -56.51 15.78 11.50
N LEU A 264 -57.11 16.28 10.43
CA LEU A 264 -57.78 17.57 10.43
C LEU A 264 -59.08 17.49 11.24
N PRO A 265 -59.47 18.56 11.95
CA PRO A 265 -60.73 18.59 12.68
C PRO A 265 -61.90 18.49 11.69
N THR A 266 -62.79 17.53 11.93
CA THR A 266 -63.99 17.26 11.12
C THR A 266 -65.24 17.24 12.00
N THR A 267 -66.41 17.26 11.38
CA THR A 267 -67.71 17.30 12.04
C THR A 267 -67.87 16.18 13.07
N LYS A 268 -68.33 16.54 14.27
CA LYS A 268 -68.65 15.57 15.33
C LYS A 268 -70.13 15.22 15.24
N TRP A 269 -70.44 13.94 15.04
CA TRP A 269 -71.83 13.46 15.10
C TRP A 269 -72.23 13.22 16.55
N LEU A 270 -73.36 13.82 16.95
CA LEU A 270 -73.88 13.76 18.31
C LEU A 270 -75.04 12.77 18.36
N ASN A 271 -75.11 11.98 19.44
CA ASN A 271 -76.20 11.04 19.66
C ASN A 271 -76.94 11.42 20.95
N TYR A 272 -78.22 11.75 20.81
CA TYR A 272 -79.10 12.15 21.92
C TYR A 272 -80.09 11.06 22.32
N GLY A 273 -80.03 9.86 21.72
CA GLY A 273 -80.94 8.73 21.97
C GLY A 273 -82.09 8.62 20.96
N ASP A 274 -82.85 7.52 21.04
CA ASP A 274 -83.71 7.03 19.97
C ASP A 274 -84.92 7.92 19.63
N TYR A 275 -85.44 8.69 20.60
CA TYR A 275 -86.64 9.51 20.44
C TYR A 275 -86.38 11.01 20.32
N ASN A 276 -85.11 11.43 20.18
CA ASN A 276 -84.70 12.83 20.14
C ASN A 276 -84.36 13.30 18.72
N SER A 277 -85.29 13.09 17.77
CA SER A 277 -85.13 13.45 16.35
C SER A 277 -85.14 14.96 16.07
N TRP A 278 -85.53 15.78 17.06
CA TRP A 278 -85.55 17.25 16.98
C TRP A 278 -84.26 17.91 17.48
N ALA A 279 -83.36 17.15 18.12
CA ALA A 279 -82.10 17.68 18.64
C ALA A 279 -81.08 17.91 17.50
N PRO A 280 -80.19 18.92 17.60
CA PRO A 280 -79.14 19.15 16.61
C PRO A 280 -78.23 17.92 16.45
N PRO A 281 -78.11 17.30 15.27
CA PRO A 281 -77.45 16.00 15.12
C PRO A 281 -75.91 16.05 15.02
N PHE A 282 -75.31 17.24 14.86
CA PHE A 282 -73.86 17.39 14.71
C PHE A 282 -73.37 18.74 15.23
N ASP A 283 -72.08 18.78 15.58
CA ASP A 283 -71.33 19.99 15.94
C ASP A 283 -70.19 20.20 14.94
N GLU A 284 -70.13 21.41 14.37
CA GLU A 284 -69.17 21.83 13.33
C GLU A 284 -68.23 22.94 13.82
N SER A 285 -68.09 23.12 15.13
CA SER A 285 -67.14 24.08 15.68
C SER A 285 -65.69 23.74 15.28
N GLY A 286 -65.05 24.64 14.52
CA GLY A 286 -63.63 24.54 14.13
C GLY A 286 -63.30 23.44 13.12
N THR A 287 -64.24 23.02 12.29
CA THR A 287 -64.02 21.97 11.28
C THR A 287 -63.49 22.53 9.96
N VAL A 288 -62.69 21.72 9.25
CA VAL A 288 -62.17 22.08 7.91
C VAL A 288 -63.18 21.74 6.80
N MET A 289 -64.12 20.83 7.07
CA MET A 289 -65.12 20.35 6.11
C MET A 289 -66.52 20.36 6.71
N ASP A 290 -67.52 20.53 5.85
CA ASP A 290 -68.96 20.46 6.13
C ASP A 290 -69.44 19.01 6.36
N SER A 291 -70.48 18.81 7.17
CA SER A 291 -71.07 17.51 7.54
C SER A 291 -71.52 16.70 6.32
N LYS A 292 -72.03 17.36 5.29
CA LYS A 292 -72.42 16.70 4.03
C LYS A 292 -71.22 16.07 3.32
N MET A 293 -70.11 16.80 3.24
CA MET A 293 -68.88 16.30 2.59
C MET A 293 -68.24 15.20 3.44
N ARG A 294 -68.20 15.37 4.77
CA ARG A 294 -67.70 14.33 5.68
C ARG A 294 -68.55 13.06 5.64
N GLY A 295 -69.88 13.21 5.59
CA GLY A 295 -70.83 12.11 5.45
C GLY A 295 -70.69 11.40 4.09
N LYS A 296 -70.47 12.14 3.01
CA LYS A 296 -70.16 11.56 1.69
C LYS A 296 -68.86 10.75 1.71
N ILE A 297 -67.80 11.30 2.30
CA ILE A 297 -66.51 10.58 2.45
C ILE A 297 -66.68 9.31 3.30
N TRP A 298 -67.46 9.38 4.38
CA TRP A 298 -67.76 8.21 5.23
C TRP A 298 -68.58 7.17 4.46
N LEU A 299 -69.62 7.58 3.73
CA LEU A 299 -70.45 6.69 2.92
C LEU A 299 -69.63 6.01 1.83
N GLU A 300 -68.80 6.76 1.11
CA GLU A 300 -67.95 6.21 0.04
C GLU A 300 -66.88 5.25 0.56
N LYS A 301 -66.24 5.56 1.70
CA LYS A 301 -65.11 4.77 2.23
C LYS A 301 -65.51 3.65 3.18
N ILE A 302 -66.61 3.80 3.92
CA ILE A 302 -67.04 2.87 4.97
C ILE A 302 -68.41 2.29 4.61
N GLY A 303 -69.41 3.16 4.37
CA GLY A 303 -70.80 2.71 4.15
C GLY A 303 -70.98 1.77 2.96
N TYR A 304 -70.44 2.10 1.79
CA TYR A 304 -70.52 1.22 0.61
C TYR A 304 -69.67 -0.04 0.78
N ASN A 305 -68.54 0.02 1.47
CA ASN A 305 -67.73 -1.17 1.76
C ASN A 305 -68.47 -2.16 2.66
N GLU A 306 -69.25 -1.68 3.63
CA GLU A 306 -70.10 -2.54 4.47
C GLU A 306 -71.29 -3.11 3.70
N ILE A 307 -71.89 -2.37 2.77
CA ILE A 307 -73.03 -2.84 1.96
C ILE A 307 -72.57 -3.87 0.91
N ILE A 308 -71.42 -3.64 0.27
CA ILE A 308 -70.81 -4.57 -0.68
C ILE A 308 -70.30 -5.82 0.05
N GLY A 309 -69.70 -5.67 1.23
CA GLY A 309 -69.27 -6.78 2.08
C GLY A 309 -70.40 -7.62 2.67
N LYS A 310 -71.65 -7.10 2.68
CA LYS A 310 -72.85 -7.80 3.13
C LYS A 310 -73.71 -8.37 2.00
N GLN A 311 -73.30 -8.26 0.73
CA GLN A 311 -73.98 -9.02 -0.32
C GLN A 311 -73.67 -10.52 -0.14
N PRO A 312 -74.67 -11.39 0.11
CA PRO A 312 -74.45 -12.82 0.12
C PRO A 312 -74.10 -13.25 -1.30
N THR A 313 -72.90 -13.77 -1.49
CA THR A 313 -72.53 -14.58 -2.65
C THR A 313 -73.51 -15.75 -2.74
N THR A 314 -74.58 -15.58 -3.52
CA THR A 314 -75.55 -16.62 -3.87
C THR A 314 -75.86 -16.49 -5.36
N LYS A 315 -75.45 -17.52 -6.09
CA LYS A 315 -75.56 -17.91 -7.51
C LYS A 315 -74.18 -18.49 -7.87
N GLU A 316 -73.85 -19.74 -7.57
CA GLU A 316 -74.43 -21.02 -8.05
C GLU A 316 -74.68 -21.11 -9.56
N GLY A 317 -73.92 -22.02 -10.18
CA GLY A 317 -74.05 -22.64 -11.51
C GLY A 317 -73.08 -22.07 -12.56
N GLU A 318 -72.13 -22.77 -13.18
CA GLU A 318 -71.68 -24.18 -13.29
C GLU A 318 -70.19 -24.09 -13.76
N THR A 319 -69.23 -25.01 -13.57
CA THR A 319 -69.20 -26.48 -13.69
C THR A 319 -67.91 -27.04 -13.04
N MET A 320 -68.05 -28.19 -12.36
CA MET A 320 -67.18 -29.40 -12.31
C MET A 320 -65.68 -29.27 -11.93
N GLU A 321 -65.05 -30.16 -11.15
CA GLU A 321 -65.41 -31.37 -10.40
C GLU A 321 -64.13 -31.77 -9.63
N GLU A 322 -64.29 -32.24 -8.39
CA GLU A 322 -63.54 -33.35 -7.75
C GLU A 322 -62.01 -33.20 -7.51
N THR A 323 -61.43 -33.56 -6.35
CA THR A 323 -61.77 -34.57 -5.34
C THR A 323 -61.01 -34.28 -4.01
N THR A 324 -61.62 -34.74 -2.91
CA THR A 324 -61.11 -35.18 -1.58
C THR A 324 -59.58 -35.37 -1.42
N VAL A 325 -58.95 -35.12 -0.26
CA VAL A 325 -58.99 -35.94 0.98
C VAL A 325 -58.51 -35.11 2.20
N LYS A 326 -59.13 -35.36 3.35
CA LYS A 326 -58.71 -34.95 4.70
C LYS A 326 -58.31 -36.19 5.52
N ASP A 327 -57.47 -35.94 6.52
CA ASP A 327 -57.13 -36.75 7.71
C ASP A 327 -56.05 -37.83 7.47
N GLU A 328 -55.15 -38.17 8.39
CA GLU A 328 -54.62 -37.63 9.65
C GLU A 328 -53.34 -38.47 9.94
N GLU A 329 -52.42 -37.93 10.75
CA GLU A 329 -51.42 -38.61 11.61
C GLU A 329 -50.67 -39.89 11.17
N SER A 330 -49.33 -39.80 11.15
CA SER A 330 -48.45 -40.54 12.12
C SER A 330 -46.95 -40.30 11.88
N LYS A 331 -46.24 -39.95 12.96
CA LYS A 331 -44.81 -40.22 13.22
C LYS A 331 -44.73 -41.48 14.12
N PRO A 332 -43.57 -42.05 14.51
CA PRO A 332 -42.19 -42.05 13.97
C PRO A 332 -41.56 -43.48 13.91
N ALA A 333 -40.33 -43.61 13.35
CA ALA A 333 -39.21 -44.51 13.78
C ALA A 333 -38.24 -44.70 12.58
N ALA A 334 -37.00 -44.19 12.62
CA ALA A 334 -35.79 -44.76 13.23
C ALA A 334 -34.97 -45.67 12.27
N ASN A 335 -33.76 -45.18 11.97
CA ASN A 335 -32.50 -45.85 11.60
C ASN A 335 -32.39 -46.67 10.30
N SER A 336 -31.50 -46.22 9.41
CA SER A 336 -30.17 -46.87 9.22
C SER A 336 -29.29 -46.07 8.25
N ASP A 337 -28.04 -45.84 8.67
CA ASP A 337 -26.90 -45.48 7.83
C ASP A 337 -26.79 -46.36 6.59
N ALA A 338 -26.41 -45.77 5.45
CA ALA A 338 -25.40 -46.32 4.54
C ALA A 338 -25.19 -45.39 3.32
N ASP A 339 -23.91 -45.10 3.09
CA ASP A 339 -23.31 -44.60 1.87
C ASP A 339 -23.97 -45.07 0.57
N SER A 340 -24.13 -44.15 -0.39
CA SER A 340 -23.47 -44.28 -1.70
C SER A 340 -23.74 -43.06 -2.56
N ALA A 341 -22.66 -42.35 -2.87
CA ALA A 341 -22.58 -41.37 -3.93
C ALA A 341 -22.91 -42.04 -5.27
N LYS A 342 -24.02 -41.65 -5.90
CA LYS A 342 -24.26 -41.89 -7.32
C LYS A 342 -23.51 -40.84 -8.12
N VAL A 343 -22.25 -41.15 -8.41
CA VAL A 343 -21.53 -40.56 -9.55
C VAL A 343 -22.11 -41.20 -10.81
N GLN A 344 -22.70 -40.37 -11.67
CA GLN A 344 -23.09 -40.78 -13.01
C GLN A 344 -21.82 -41.03 -13.83
N GLU A 345 -21.60 -42.29 -14.17
CA GLU A 345 -20.68 -42.72 -15.21
C GLU A 345 -21.16 -42.17 -16.56
N THR A 346 -20.40 -41.24 -17.13
CA THR A 346 -20.32 -41.09 -18.58
C THR A 346 -19.00 -41.69 -19.02
N ASN A 347 -19.12 -42.84 -19.68
CA ASN A 347 -18.08 -43.51 -20.45
C ASN A 347 -17.43 -42.54 -21.44
N GLU A 348 -16.15 -42.21 -21.23
CA GLU A 348 -15.21 -42.01 -22.32
C GLU A 348 -13.95 -42.82 -22.00
N ASN A 349 -13.73 -43.83 -22.83
CA ASN A 349 -12.53 -44.65 -22.87
C ASN A 349 -11.32 -43.76 -23.20
N GLU A 350 -10.45 -43.54 -22.23
CA GLU A 350 -9.01 -43.40 -22.48
C GLU A 350 -8.26 -44.31 -21.51
N THR A 351 -7.96 -45.51 -21.98
CA THR A 351 -6.86 -46.31 -21.47
C THR A 351 -5.56 -45.52 -21.68
N ASN A 352 -5.09 -44.84 -20.64
CA ASN A 352 -3.68 -44.47 -20.51
C ASN A 352 -3.23 -44.82 -19.10
N ASP A 353 -2.76 -46.06 -18.99
CA ASP A 353 -1.98 -46.57 -17.88
C ASP A 353 -0.54 -46.01 -17.98
N ASP A 354 -0.43 -44.68 -17.99
CA ASP A 354 0.84 -43.99 -17.82
C ASP A 354 1.07 -43.83 -16.32
N LYS A 355 2.09 -44.50 -15.78
CA LYS A 355 2.67 -44.12 -14.48
C LYS A 355 2.88 -42.62 -14.50
N SER A 356 2.02 -41.88 -13.80
CA SER A 356 1.99 -40.42 -13.83
C SER A 356 3.30 -39.89 -13.26
N THR A 357 4.29 -39.68 -14.12
CA THR A 357 5.58 -39.10 -13.74
C THR A 357 5.32 -37.65 -13.35
N ILE A 358 5.52 -37.36 -12.06
CA ILE A 358 5.32 -36.02 -11.54
C ILE A 358 6.42 -35.12 -12.12
N LYS A 359 6.03 -34.21 -13.03
CA LYS A 359 6.94 -33.21 -13.60
C LYS A 359 7.00 -32.01 -12.65
N LEU A 360 8.16 -31.78 -12.03
CA LEU A 360 8.39 -30.65 -11.11
C LEU A 360 8.11 -29.29 -11.76
N GLU A 361 8.43 -29.15 -13.04
CA GLU A 361 8.12 -27.94 -13.81
C GLU A 361 6.63 -27.61 -13.85
N ASN A 362 5.77 -28.63 -13.93
CA ASN A 362 4.32 -28.45 -13.96
C ASN A 362 3.80 -28.00 -12.60
N ILE A 363 4.38 -28.51 -11.50
CA ILE A 363 4.03 -28.08 -10.14
C ILE A 363 4.43 -26.62 -9.92
N PHE A 364 5.66 -26.25 -10.30
CA PHE A 364 6.15 -24.89 -10.13
C PHE A 364 5.36 -23.85 -10.94
N LYS A 365 4.91 -24.21 -12.15
CA LYS A 365 4.13 -23.33 -13.05
C LYS A 365 2.61 -23.40 -12.83
N TRP A 366 2.12 -24.24 -11.92
CA TRP A 366 0.69 -24.43 -11.73
C TRP A 366 0.03 -23.19 -11.08
N GLN A 367 -1.11 -22.77 -11.63
CA GLN A 367 -1.96 -21.73 -11.05
C GLN A 367 -3.43 -22.18 -11.12
N PRO A 368 -4.30 -21.78 -10.17
CA PRO A 368 -5.73 -22.09 -10.23
C PRO A 368 -6.42 -21.62 -11.52
N GLY A 369 -5.85 -20.63 -12.19
CA GLY A 369 -6.33 -20.09 -13.46
C GLY A 369 -5.91 -20.87 -14.70
N ASN A 370 -5.28 -22.05 -14.60
CA ASN A 370 -4.82 -22.82 -15.77
C ASN A 370 -5.85 -23.84 -16.31
N TYR A 371 -7.02 -23.96 -15.69
CA TYR A 371 -8.07 -24.91 -16.12
C TYR A 371 -8.91 -24.36 -17.29
N ILE A 372 -8.70 -24.88 -18.50
CA ILE A 372 -9.40 -24.44 -19.73
C ILE A 372 -10.61 -25.32 -19.98
N GLU A 373 -11.78 -24.70 -20.09
CA GLU A 373 -13.03 -25.37 -20.43
C GLU A 373 -13.22 -25.45 -21.95
N LYS A 374 -13.94 -26.48 -22.43
CA LYS A 374 -14.15 -26.73 -23.87
C LYS A 374 -14.86 -25.56 -24.57
N ASP A 375 -15.74 -24.86 -23.86
CA ASP A 375 -16.50 -23.72 -24.38
C ASP A 375 -15.64 -22.47 -24.67
N GLU A 376 -14.50 -22.32 -23.99
CA GLU A 376 -13.50 -21.29 -24.31
C GLU A 376 -12.88 -21.54 -25.69
N ILE A 377 -12.55 -22.81 -25.97
CA ILE A 377 -11.93 -23.23 -27.23
C ILE A 377 -12.93 -23.07 -28.37
N GLU A 378 -14.18 -23.49 -28.17
CA GLU A 378 -15.25 -23.34 -29.16
C GLU A 378 -15.55 -21.86 -29.44
N SER A 379 -15.65 -21.04 -28.40
CA SER A 379 -15.89 -19.60 -28.55
C SER A 379 -14.72 -18.88 -29.23
N SER A 380 -13.50 -19.35 -29.01
CA SER A 380 -12.32 -18.84 -29.72
C SER A 380 -12.31 -19.22 -31.19
N LYS A 381 -12.69 -20.45 -31.54
CA LYS A 381 -12.80 -20.91 -32.94
C LYS A 381 -13.91 -20.18 -33.69
N ASN A 382 -15.02 -19.90 -33.01
CA ASN A 382 -16.21 -19.26 -33.59
C ASN A 382 -16.15 -17.73 -33.59
N GLY A 383 -15.11 -17.11 -32.99
CA GLY A 383 -14.98 -15.66 -32.90
C GLY A 383 -15.98 -14.99 -31.96
N THR A 384 -16.60 -15.73 -31.05
CA THR A 384 -17.64 -15.25 -30.12
C THR A 384 -17.12 -15.02 -28.70
N ILE A 385 -15.83 -14.70 -28.56
CA ILE A 385 -15.16 -14.53 -27.26
C ILE A 385 -15.81 -13.42 -26.42
N ASP A 386 -16.17 -12.29 -27.04
CA ASP A 386 -16.78 -11.14 -26.35
C ASP A 386 -18.12 -11.50 -25.68
N LYS A 387 -18.92 -12.35 -26.34
CA LYS A 387 -20.19 -12.83 -25.80
C LYS A 387 -19.96 -13.70 -24.57
N LEU A 388 -19.00 -14.62 -24.65
CA LEU A 388 -18.65 -15.49 -23.52
C LEU A 388 -18.12 -14.68 -22.33
N ILE A 389 -17.32 -13.63 -22.58
CA ILE A 389 -16.85 -12.71 -21.54
C ILE A 389 -18.04 -11.98 -20.90
N HIS A 390 -18.94 -11.42 -21.72
CA HIS A 390 -20.12 -10.72 -21.23
C HIS A 390 -21.00 -11.62 -20.37
N ASP A 391 -21.33 -12.82 -20.85
CA ASP A 391 -22.17 -13.79 -20.13
C ASP A 391 -21.52 -14.23 -18.82
N SER A 392 -20.19 -14.43 -18.83
CA SER A 392 -19.42 -14.77 -17.62
C SER A 392 -19.48 -13.65 -16.58
N ILE A 393 -19.34 -12.38 -16.99
CA ILE A 393 -19.41 -11.21 -16.07
C ILE A 393 -20.83 -11.04 -15.53
N VAL A 394 -21.86 -11.20 -16.36
CA VAL A 394 -23.26 -11.12 -15.93
C VAL A 394 -23.57 -12.23 -14.92
N LYS A 395 -23.08 -13.45 -15.16
CA LYS A 395 -23.21 -14.58 -14.21
C LYS A 395 -22.47 -14.30 -12.90
N LEU A 396 -21.25 -13.78 -12.94
CA LEU A 396 -20.49 -13.34 -11.75
C LEU A 396 -21.25 -12.31 -10.94
N HIS A 397 -21.86 -11.33 -11.60
CA HIS A 397 -22.66 -10.30 -10.93
C HIS A 397 -23.92 -10.87 -10.26
N LYS A 398 -24.61 -11.83 -10.89
CA LYS A 398 -25.74 -12.55 -10.28
C LYS A 398 -25.31 -13.31 -9.02
N LEU A 399 -24.26 -14.11 -9.12
CA LEU A 399 -23.72 -14.87 -7.97
C LEU A 399 -23.30 -13.95 -6.81
N ARG A 400 -22.62 -12.82 -7.13
CA ARG A 400 -22.28 -11.80 -6.12
C ARG A 400 -23.51 -11.21 -5.46
N LYS A 401 -24.59 -10.91 -6.20
CA LYS A 401 -25.85 -10.40 -5.62
C LYS A 401 -26.45 -11.42 -4.66
N ASP A 402 -26.52 -12.68 -5.05
CA ASP A 402 -27.02 -13.77 -4.21
C ASP A 402 -26.18 -13.92 -2.94
N ARG A 403 -24.84 -13.79 -3.07
CA ARG A 403 -23.90 -13.85 -1.96
C ARG A 403 -24.11 -12.72 -0.93
N VAL A 404 -24.31 -11.49 -1.42
CA VAL A 404 -24.60 -10.32 -0.56
C VAL A 404 -25.94 -10.48 0.14
N LEU A 405 -26.98 -10.96 -0.55
CA LEU A 405 -28.29 -11.23 0.04
C LEU A 405 -28.22 -12.30 1.15
N LYS A 406 -27.40 -13.34 0.94
CA LYS A 406 -27.14 -14.40 1.92
C LYS A 406 -26.16 -14.01 3.04
N LYS A 407 -25.62 -12.79 3.03
CA LYS A 407 -24.62 -12.27 3.99
C LYS A 407 -23.35 -13.14 4.10
N VAL A 408 -22.93 -13.77 3.00
CA VAL A 408 -21.68 -14.56 2.95
C VAL A 408 -20.54 -13.67 2.46
N SER A 409 -19.39 -13.67 3.14
CA SER A 409 -18.25 -12.84 2.77
C SER A 409 -17.34 -13.49 1.71
N LYS A 410 -17.09 -14.80 1.84
CA LYS A 410 -16.19 -15.55 0.96
C LYS A 410 -16.87 -15.89 -0.37
N PRO A 411 -16.18 -15.71 -1.52
CA PRO A 411 -16.70 -16.12 -2.82
C PRO A 411 -16.89 -17.63 -2.91
N THR A 412 -17.81 -18.07 -3.76
CA THR A 412 -17.95 -19.50 -4.09
C THR A 412 -16.84 -19.96 -5.03
N ILE A 413 -16.64 -21.27 -5.13
CA ILE A 413 -15.66 -21.85 -6.06
C ILE A 413 -16.02 -21.51 -7.50
N ASP A 414 -17.31 -21.54 -7.84
CA ASP A 414 -17.80 -21.22 -9.18
C ASP A 414 -17.58 -19.76 -9.55
N GLU A 415 -17.76 -18.82 -8.60
CA GLU A 415 -17.39 -17.42 -8.81
C GLU A 415 -15.89 -17.27 -9.10
N SER A 416 -15.05 -18.00 -8.36
CA SER A 416 -13.60 -17.95 -8.54
C SER A 416 -13.19 -18.53 -9.91
N LYS A 417 -13.79 -19.65 -10.32
CA LYS A 417 -13.59 -20.25 -11.65
C LYS A 417 -13.99 -19.31 -12.77
N LEU A 418 -15.17 -18.71 -12.68
CA LEU A 418 -15.66 -17.74 -13.67
C LEU A 418 -14.79 -16.48 -13.74
N TYR A 419 -14.26 -16.00 -12.61
CA TYR A 419 -13.31 -14.89 -12.58
C TYR A 419 -12.02 -15.22 -13.33
N PHE A 420 -11.41 -16.37 -13.06
CA PHE A 420 -10.19 -16.79 -13.76
C PHE A 420 -10.43 -17.04 -15.24
N LYS A 421 -11.58 -17.61 -15.60
CA LYS A 421 -12.03 -17.79 -16.98
C LYS A 421 -12.11 -16.46 -17.73
N ALA A 422 -12.83 -15.48 -17.19
CA ALA A 422 -12.95 -14.15 -17.81
C ALA A 422 -11.58 -13.45 -17.93
N LYS A 423 -10.74 -13.52 -16.89
CA LYS A 423 -9.37 -12.97 -16.90
C LYS A 423 -8.51 -13.59 -17.99
N ARG A 424 -8.61 -14.91 -18.20
CA ARG A 424 -7.84 -15.63 -19.22
C ARG A 424 -8.30 -15.24 -20.63
N LEU A 425 -9.61 -15.24 -20.88
CA LEU A 425 -10.16 -14.81 -22.19
C LEU A 425 -9.72 -13.39 -22.54
N MET A 426 -9.82 -12.43 -21.61
CA MET A 426 -9.33 -11.06 -21.83
C MET A 426 -7.82 -11.01 -22.10
N ARG A 427 -7.03 -11.82 -21.38
CA ARG A 427 -5.58 -11.92 -21.59
C ARG A 427 -5.25 -12.41 -23.01
N GLU A 428 -5.93 -13.46 -23.48
CA GLU A 428 -5.70 -14.02 -24.82
C GLU A 428 -6.09 -13.05 -25.94
N VAL A 429 -7.20 -12.32 -25.78
CA VAL A 429 -7.62 -11.25 -26.72
C VAL A 429 -6.54 -10.17 -26.84
N ILE A 430 -5.91 -9.79 -25.72
CA ILE A 430 -4.81 -8.80 -25.68
C ILE A 430 -3.54 -9.36 -26.32
N ILE A 431 -3.14 -10.60 -25.99
CA ILE A 431 -1.93 -11.25 -26.53
C ILE A 431 -2.04 -11.41 -28.05
N ASN A 432 -3.23 -11.78 -28.55
CA ASN A 432 -3.50 -11.93 -29.97
C ASN A 432 -3.69 -10.59 -30.71
N LYS A 433 -3.55 -9.45 -30.02
CA LYS A 433 -3.69 -8.09 -30.57
C LYS A 433 -4.99 -7.86 -31.35
N GLN A 434 -6.07 -8.52 -30.94
CA GLN A 434 -7.39 -8.38 -31.57
C GLN A 434 -8.03 -7.00 -31.30
N VAL A 435 -7.48 -6.23 -30.35
CA VAL A 435 -7.96 -4.91 -29.96
C VAL A 435 -6.95 -3.83 -30.38
N SER A 436 -7.43 -2.78 -31.06
CA SER A 436 -6.61 -1.70 -31.59
C SER A 436 -6.16 -0.67 -30.55
N LYS A 437 -6.95 -0.46 -29.48
CA LYS A 437 -6.65 0.51 -28.41
C LYS A 437 -7.02 -0.05 -27.05
N LEU A 438 -6.08 -0.01 -26.11
CA LEU A 438 -6.30 -0.37 -24.71
C LEU A 438 -6.37 0.90 -23.85
N PRO A 439 -7.44 1.10 -23.05
CA PRO A 439 -7.53 2.24 -22.16
C PRO A 439 -6.55 2.10 -20.98
N MET A 440 -5.50 2.91 -20.95
CA MET A 440 -4.48 2.91 -19.90
C MET A 440 -4.88 3.86 -18.75
N GLN A 441 -5.90 3.48 -17.98
CA GLN A 441 -6.35 4.23 -16.79
C GLN A 441 -5.80 3.56 -15.52
N HIS A 442 -4.54 3.85 -15.19
CA HIS A 442 -3.91 3.33 -13.98
C HIS A 442 -3.80 4.41 -12.90
N ALA A 443 -3.98 4.00 -11.65
CA ALA A 443 -3.61 4.84 -10.52
C ALA A 443 -2.07 5.04 -10.55
N LYS A 444 -1.62 6.28 -10.44
CA LYS A 444 -0.18 6.62 -10.47
C LYS A 444 0.57 6.20 -9.19
N TYR A 445 -0.16 5.79 -8.16
CA TYR A 445 0.36 5.46 -6.85
C TYR A 445 -0.06 4.04 -6.46
N MET A 446 0.85 3.33 -5.80
CA MET A 446 0.64 1.98 -5.29
C MET A 446 0.95 1.99 -3.79
N PRO A 447 0.14 1.31 -2.94
CA PRO A 447 0.46 1.17 -1.52
C PRO A 447 1.73 0.32 -1.36
N VAL A 448 2.66 0.82 -0.55
CA VAL A 448 3.92 0.15 -0.19
C VAL A 448 4.07 0.22 1.33
N LEU A 449 4.68 -0.81 1.93
CA LEU A 449 5.00 -0.81 3.36
C LEU A 449 6.08 0.26 3.66
N GLN A 450 5.97 0.92 4.80
CA GLN A 450 6.92 1.91 5.27
C GLN A 450 7.58 1.42 6.57
N SER A 451 8.85 1.77 6.77
CA SER A 451 9.55 1.49 8.02
C SER A 451 8.89 2.22 9.19
N ASN A 452 8.75 1.52 10.32
CA ASN A 452 8.24 2.04 11.58
C ASN A 452 9.37 1.96 12.62
N TYR A 453 9.48 2.97 13.46
CA TYR A 453 10.46 3.03 14.53
C TYR A 453 9.84 3.66 15.78
N ASN A 454 10.26 3.18 16.95
CA ASN A 454 9.80 3.72 18.22
C ASN A 454 10.48 5.05 18.56
N GLY A 455 9.80 5.87 19.37
CA GLY A 455 10.40 7.09 19.89
C GLY A 455 11.58 6.79 20.81
N SER A 456 12.65 7.59 20.71
CA SER A 456 13.86 7.43 21.53
C SER A 456 13.72 8.04 22.94
N ILE A 457 12.72 8.89 23.17
CA ILE A 457 12.49 9.51 24.47
C ILE A 457 11.84 8.48 25.41
N PRO A 458 12.44 8.20 26.58
CA PRO A 458 11.90 7.21 27.50
C PRO A 458 10.58 7.68 28.13
N ILE A 459 9.71 6.73 28.43
CA ILE A 459 8.40 7.00 29.04
C ILE A 459 8.57 7.35 30.52
N VAL A 460 8.11 8.53 30.92
CA VAL A 460 8.03 8.91 32.34
C VAL A 460 6.80 8.24 32.97
N LYS A 461 7.01 7.17 33.73
CA LYS A 461 5.95 6.53 34.52
C LYS A 461 5.76 7.30 35.83
N SER A 462 4.70 8.10 35.93
CA SER A 462 4.30 8.65 37.23
C SER A 462 3.82 7.49 38.11
N GLN A 463 4.61 7.12 39.12
CA GLN A 463 4.10 6.20 40.13
C GLN A 463 3.01 6.92 40.92
N PRO A 464 1.76 6.43 40.93
CA PRO A 464 0.75 7.01 41.79
C PRO A 464 1.19 6.75 43.23
N ILE A 465 1.67 7.78 43.91
CA ILE A 465 1.89 7.76 45.35
C ILE A 465 0.50 7.59 45.98
N ARG A 466 0.07 6.34 46.16
CA ARG A 466 -1.10 6.01 46.99
C ARG A 466 -0.75 6.44 48.41
N LYS A 467 -1.10 7.68 48.76
CA LYS A 467 -1.18 8.10 50.16
C LYS A 467 -2.18 7.16 50.84
N ARG A 468 -1.68 6.14 51.55
CA ARG A 468 -2.48 5.32 52.45
C ARG A 468 -3.10 6.27 53.46
N LYS A 469 -4.38 6.59 53.30
CA LYS A 469 -5.16 7.26 54.34
C LYS A 469 -5.27 6.27 55.50
N TYR A 470 -4.42 6.43 56.51
CA TYR A 470 -4.68 5.82 57.82
C TYR A 470 -5.97 6.45 58.35
N LYS A 471 -7.06 5.67 58.40
CA LYS A 471 -8.21 6.01 59.23
C LYS A 471 -7.79 5.75 60.67
N LYS A 472 -7.88 6.78 61.52
CA LYS A 472 -7.96 6.61 62.97
C LYS A 472 -9.35 6.12 63.34
#